data_AF-A0A0C2GV24-F1
#
_entry.id   AF-A0A0C2GV24-F1
#
_cell.length_a   1.000
_cell.length_b   1.000
_cell.length_c   1.000
_cell.angle_alpha   90.00
_cell.angle_beta   90.00
_cell.angle_gamma   90.00
#
_symmetry.space_group_name_H-M   'P 1'
#
loop_
_entity.id
_entity.type
_entity.pdbx_description
1 polymer ?
#
loop_
_entity_poly.entity_id
_entity_poly.type
_entity_poly.pdbx_seq_one_letter_code
_entity_poly.pdbx_strand_id
1 'polypeptide(L)'
;LFTAYLFSLPGGVCPDPESVPDLWGSLPQAVLLIENLQEADVSAAHPEVKPGGEWSPSDCKARHRVAIIIPFRDRQSHLTRLLDFLIPVLQRQRLDFRFIVTEQYGNDLFNKGRIMNAAFRFAETLNVDCVIFHDVDMFPQDDRNPYSCPPAPRHMGAFVSNLGYQLWYKEIVGGVLAVSMEDYRLINGYSNMYWAWGGEDDDMGKRILSLNYTIERPDPDTGRYSMLKHVKRKRTAPKLIYKLLEIAEKRVAYDGLNETGKWTVRKITVRPLYYHLYVDVGSVPDEWREKKS
;
A
#
# COMPACT_ATOMS: atom_id res chain seq x y z
N LEU A 1 -4.94 -44.23 1.13
CA LEU A 1 -4.15 -43.13 0.54
C LEU A 1 -4.09 -42.02 1.58
N PHE A 2 -3.09 -42.07 2.44
CA PHE A 2 -2.86 -41.08 3.50
C PHE A 2 -2.15 -39.88 2.89
N THR A 3 -2.81 -38.74 2.84
CA THR A 3 -2.19 -37.44 2.53
C THR A 3 -1.26 -37.09 3.68
N ALA A 4 0.04 -37.09 3.43
CA ALA A 4 1.03 -36.67 4.40
C ALA A 4 0.88 -35.16 4.62
N TYR A 5 0.39 -34.77 5.80
CA TYR A 5 0.62 -33.43 6.32
C TYR A 5 2.13 -33.28 6.52
N LEU A 6 2.78 -32.56 5.60
CA LEU A 6 4.14 -32.07 5.79
C LEU A 6 4.09 -31.01 6.89
N PHE A 7 4.13 -31.47 8.15
CA PHE A 7 4.52 -30.62 9.26
C PHE A 7 5.94 -30.12 8.96
N SER A 8 6.05 -28.85 8.58
CA SER A 8 7.35 -28.18 8.49
C SER A 8 8.07 -28.36 9.82
N LEU A 9 9.27 -28.93 9.78
CA LEU A 9 10.11 -29.04 10.97
C LEU A 9 10.35 -27.63 11.54
N PRO A 10 10.35 -27.44 12.87
CA PRO A 10 10.68 -26.16 13.48
C PRO A 10 12.02 -25.65 12.94
N GLY A 11 12.02 -24.46 12.32
CA GLY A 11 13.21 -23.86 11.72
C GLY A 11 13.33 -23.98 10.19
N GLY A 12 12.38 -24.60 9.51
CA GLY A 12 12.27 -24.57 8.04
C GLY A 12 11.84 -23.20 7.49
N VAL A 13 11.92 -23.02 6.16
CA VAL A 13 11.34 -21.86 5.47
C VAL A 13 9.83 -22.05 5.36
N CYS A 14 9.04 -21.01 5.63
CA CYS A 14 7.58 -21.07 5.50
C CYS A 14 7.14 -21.46 4.08
N PRO A 15 5.96 -22.06 3.86
CA PRO A 15 5.42 -22.23 2.51
C PRO A 15 5.25 -20.88 1.82
N ASP A 16 5.19 -20.92 0.48
CA ASP A 16 4.80 -19.75 -0.30
C ASP A 16 3.38 -19.29 0.11
N PRO A 17 3.08 -17.98 0.19
CA PRO A 17 1.75 -17.49 0.53
C PRO A 17 0.61 -18.13 -0.27
N GLU A 18 0.83 -18.45 -1.55
CA GLU A 18 -0.17 -19.10 -2.41
C GLU A 18 -0.38 -20.59 -2.08
N SER A 19 0.56 -21.19 -1.34
CA SER A 19 0.59 -22.61 -0.99
C SER A 19 0.31 -22.87 0.49
N VAL A 20 -0.09 -21.85 1.26
CA VAL A 20 -0.45 -22.03 2.67
C VAL A 20 -1.78 -22.83 2.75
N PRO A 21 -1.81 -23.99 3.43
CA PRO A 21 -2.98 -24.86 3.43
C PRO A 21 -4.17 -24.31 4.25
N ASP A 22 -3.90 -23.42 5.20
CA ASP A 22 -4.89 -22.97 6.20
C ASP A 22 -5.52 -21.59 5.89
N LEU A 23 -5.42 -21.14 4.63
CA LEU A 23 -6.13 -19.95 4.16
C LEU A 23 -7.65 -20.20 4.16
N TRP A 24 -8.43 -19.19 4.55
CA TRP A 24 -9.88 -19.34 4.66
C TRP A 24 -10.59 -19.17 3.32
N GLY A 25 -9.94 -18.53 2.36
CA GLY A 25 -10.60 -18.00 1.17
C GLY A 25 -11.41 -16.77 1.55
N SER A 26 -12.72 -16.81 1.31
CA SER A 26 -13.62 -15.66 1.50
C SER A 26 -13.59 -15.13 2.94
N LEU A 27 -13.37 -13.82 3.08
CA LEU A 27 -13.17 -13.14 4.36
C LEU A 27 -14.44 -12.43 4.85
N PRO A 28 -14.85 -12.63 6.12
CA PRO A 28 -15.97 -11.89 6.71
C PRO A 28 -15.73 -10.37 6.70
N GLN A 29 -16.64 -9.62 6.08
CA GLN A 29 -16.51 -8.16 5.93
C GLN A 29 -17.19 -7.36 7.06
N ALA A 30 -17.54 -7.98 8.19
CA ALA A 30 -18.30 -7.33 9.26
C ALA A 30 -17.52 -6.19 9.94
N VAL A 31 -16.18 -6.27 10.01
CA VAL A 31 -15.34 -5.21 10.62
C VAL A 31 -15.50 -3.86 9.92
N LEU A 32 -15.86 -3.85 8.63
CA LEU A 32 -16.08 -2.63 7.86
C LEU A 32 -17.23 -1.79 8.44
N LEU A 33 -18.11 -2.38 9.25
CA LEU A 33 -19.25 -1.71 9.88
C LEU A 33 -18.92 -1.13 11.27
N ILE A 34 -17.73 -1.39 11.83
CA ILE A 34 -17.37 -0.97 13.19
C ILE A 34 -16.80 0.46 13.17
N GLU A 35 -17.62 1.45 13.49
CA GLU A 35 -17.20 2.86 13.39
C GLU A 35 -16.30 3.32 14.55
N ASN A 36 -16.46 2.74 15.74
CA ASN A 36 -15.85 3.20 17.00
C ASN A 36 -14.70 2.32 17.52
N LEU A 37 -14.13 1.45 16.67
CA LEU A 37 -12.99 0.61 17.04
C LEU A 37 -11.78 1.48 17.43
N GLN A 38 -11.16 1.20 18.58
CA GLN A 38 -9.98 1.94 19.05
C GLN A 38 -8.70 1.17 18.78
N GLU A 39 -7.59 1.89 18.52
CA GLU A 39 -6.27 1.26 18.33
C GLU A 39 -5.83 0.42 19.54
N ALA A 40 -6.22 0.83 20.75
CA ALA A 40 -5.93 0.09 21.98
C ALA A 40 -6.64 -1.28 22.02
N ASP A 41 -7.88 -1.36 21.52
CA ASP A 41 -8.64 -2.61 21.46
C ASP A 41 -7.99 -3.57 20.47
N VAL A 42 -7.58 -3.06 19.30
CA VAL A 42 -6.85 -3.84 18.27
C VAL A 42 -5.51 -4.31 18.82
N SER A 43 -4.75 -3.44 19.49
CA SER A 43 -3.48 -3.81 20.09
C SER A 43 -3.63 -4.86 21.20
N ALA A 44 -4.74 -4.84 21.95
CA ALA A 44 -5.03 -5.85 22.97
C ALA A 44 -5.48 -7.18 22.35
N ALA A 45 -6.15 -7.15 21.19
CA ALA A 45 -6.59 -8.33 20.47
C ALA A 45 -5.43 -9.08 19.77
N HIS A 46 -4.37 -8.36 19.39
CA HIS A 46 -3.19 -8.91 18.68
C HIS A 46 -1.88 -8.69 19.49
N PRO A 47 -1.75 -9.27 20.70
CA PRO A 47 -0.60 -9.04 21.59
C PRO A 47 0.74 -9.54 21.04
N GLU A 48 0.72 -10.42 20.03
CA GLU A 48 1.89 -10.93 19.32
C GLU A 48 2.50 -9.92 18.34
N VAL A 49 1.77 -8.86 17.97
CA VAL A 49 2.27 -7.77 17.13
C VAL A 49 3.12 -6.83 17.99
N LYS A 50 4.38 -6.67 17.60
CA LYS A 50 5.35 -5.82 18.31
C LYS A 50 5.21 -4.35 17.89
N PRO A 51 5.67 -3.40 18.72
CA PRO A 51 5.73 -1.99 18.35
C PRO A 51 6.35 -1.77 16.96
N GLY A 52 5.76 -0.89 16.17
CA GLY A 52 6.03 -0.75 14.74
C GLY A 52 5.07 -1.56 13.87
N GLY A 53 4.15 -2.32 14.46
CA GLY A 53 3.26 -3.22 13.73
C GLY A 53 3.98 -4.44 13.21
N GLU A 54 5.04 -4.87 13.90
CA GLU A 54 5.94 -5.91 13.42
C GLU A 54 5.48 -7.29 13.87
N TRP A 55 5.45 -8.23 12.93
CA TRP A 55 5.18 -9.62 13.23
C TRP A 55 5.91 -10.54 12.24
N SER A 56 6.29 -11.72 12.72
CA SER A 56 6.84 -12.80 11.89
C SER A 56 6.48 -14.16 12.51
N PRO A 57 6.30 -15.23 11.72
CA PRO A 57 6.07 -16.57 12.24
C PRO A 57 7.19 -17.01 13.19
N SER A 58 6.84 -17.66 14.30
CA SER A 58 7.83 -18.15 15.29
C SER A 58 8.33 -19.57 14.99
N ASP A 59 7.63 -20.30 14.14
CA ASP A 59 7.83 -21.72 13.86
C ASP A 59 8.50 -21.99 12.50
N CYS A 60 8.60 -20.98 11.62
CA CYS A 60 9.35 -21.02 10.37
C CYS A 60 9.93 -19.65 10.01
N LYS A 61 10.93 -19.63 9.13
CA LYS A 61 11.47 -18.40 8.55
C LYS A 61 10.60 -17.93 7.39
N ALA A 62 10.00 -16.74 7.51
CA ALA A 62 9.19 -16.15 6.45
C ALA A 62 9.99 -15.98 5.14
N ARG A 63 9.33 -16.25 4.01
CA ARG A 63 9.91 -16.05 2.66
C ARG A 63 9.95 -14.58 2.26
N HIS A 64 8.94 -13.81 2.70
CA HIS A 64 8.74 -12.44 2.27
C HIS A 64 8.72 -11.53 3.50
N ARG A 65 9.54 -10.49 3.45
CA ARG A 65 9.55 -9.38 4.41
C ARG A 65 8.89 -8.18 3.75
N VAL A 66 7.71 -7.82 4.23
CA VAL A 66 6.81 -6.86 3.58
C VAL A 66 6.61 -5.63 4.45
N ALA A 67 6.73 -4.45 3.85
CA ALA A 67 6.27 -3.20 4.43
C ALA A 67 4.96 -2.76 3.77
N ILE A 68 3.89 -2.63 4.56
CA ILE A 68 2.61 -2.11 4.10
C ILE A 68 2.60 -0.60 4.36
N ILE A 69 2.71 0.19 3.29
CA ILE A 69 2.77 1.65 3.33
C ILE A 69 1.37 2.21 3.10
N ILE A 70 0.84 2.90 4.10
CA ILE A 70 -0.52 3.44 4.11
C ILE A 70 -0.45 4.98 4.08
N PRO A 71 -0.79 5.64 2.97
CA PRO A 71 -0.94 7.09 2.93
C PRO A 71 -2.12 7.51 3.80
N PHE A 72 -1.91 8.48 4.68
CA PHE A 72 -2.90 8.85 5.69
C PHE A 72 -3.07 10.36 5.83
N ARG A 73 -4.34 10.77 6.06
CA ARG A 73 -4.75 12.09 6.54
C ARG A 73 -6.19 12.00 7.01
N ASP A 74 -6.47 12.36 8.27
CA ASP A 74 -7.82 12.49 8.83
C ASP A 74 -8.74 11.26 8.65
N ARG A 75 -8.19 10.04 8.71
CA ARG A 75 -8.96 8.79 8.49
C ARG A 75 -8.76 7.73 9.58
N GLN A 76 -8.63 8.15 10.85
CA GLN A 76 -8.27 7.27 11.96
C GLN A 76 -9.16 6.02 12.12
N SER A 77 -10.49 6.17 11.98
CA SER A 77 -11.42 5.03 12.04
C SER A 77 -11.23 4.04 10.87
N HIS A 78 -10.83 4.51 9.68
CA HIS A 78 -10.50 3.61 8.56
C HIS A 78 -9.20 2.86 8.84
N LEU A 79 -8.17 3.57 9.28
CA LEU A 79 -6.87 2.98 9.61
C LEU A 79 -7.00 1.89 10.67
N THR A 80 -7.74 2.18 11.75
CA THR A 80 -7.90 1.23 12.86
C THR A 80 -8.59 -0.06 12.41
N ARG A 81 -9.67 0.04 11.62
CA ARG A 81 -10.33 -1.12 11.00
C ARG A 81 -9.43 -1.87 10.04
N LEU A 82 -8.64 -1.15 9.24
CA LEU A 82 -7.74 -1.77 8.27
C LEU A 82 -6.65 -2.60 8.97
N LEU A 83 -6.05 -2.06 10.04
CA LEU A 83 -5.05 -2.78 10.82
C LEU A 83 -5.64 -4.05 11.43
N ASP A 84 -6.79 -3.94 12.11
CA ASP A 84 -7.49 -5.09 12.68
C ASP A 84 -7.83 -6.17 11.64
N PHE A 85 -8.22 -5.74 10.44
CA PHE A 85 -8.55 -6.65 9.35
C PHE A 85 -7.32 -7.33 8.74
N LEU A 86 -6.24 -6.58 8.48
CA LEU A 86 -5.08 -7.09 7.76
C LEU A 86 -4.17 -7.95 8.65
N ILE A 87 -4.00 -7.64 9.94
CA ILE A 87 -3.13 -8.43 10.83
C ILE A 87 -3.37 -9.94 10.70
N PRO A 88 -4.60 -10.46 10.92
CA PRO A 88 -4.84 -11.90 10.84
C PRO A 88 -4.70 -12.45 9.41
N VAL A 89 -4.97 -11.65 8.37
CA VAL A 89 -4.74 -12.05 6.96
C VAL A 89 -3.25 -12.27 6.69
N LEU A 90 -2.41 -11.30 7.07
CA LEU A 90 -0.97 -11.34 6.84
C LEU A 90 -0.30 -12.45 7.68
N GLN A 91 -0.80 -12.70 8.89
CA GLN A 91 -0.37 -13.81 9.74
C GLN A 91 -0.67 -15.17 9.10
N ARG A 92 -1.89 -15.37 8.58
CA ARG A 92 -2.26 -16.60 7.86
C ARG A 92 -1.43 -16.79 6.61
N GLN A 93 -1.04 -15.71 5.93
CA GLN A 93 -0.10 -15.76 4.80
C GLN A 93 1.37 -15.96 5.20
N ARG A 94 1.67 -16.11 6.51
CA ARG A 94 3.00 -16.46 7.04
C ARG A 94 4.09 -15.44 6.67
N LEU A 95 3.70 -14.17 6.58
CA LEU A 95 4.58 -13.07 6.20
C LEU A 95 5.37 -12.56 7.42
N ASP A 96 6.61 -12.13 7.19
CA ASP A 96 7.23 -11.15 8.08
C ASP A 96 6.70 -9.79 7.59
N PHE A 97 5.97 -9.05 8.42
CA PHE A 97 5.33 -7.81 8.00
C PHE A 97 5.51 -6.67 9.01
N ARG A 98 5.38 -5.45 8.50
CA ARG A 98 5.28 -4.22 9.30
C ARG A 98 4.40 -3.18 8.62
N PHE A 99 3.77 -2.33 9.41
CA PHE A 99 2.94 -1.23 8.90
C PHE A 99 3.68 0.11 8.99
N ILE A 100 3.61 0.89 7.91
CA ILE A 100 4.16 2.24 7.83
C ILE A 100 3.01 3.18 7.45
N VAL A 101 2.52 3.94 8.42
CA VAL A 101 1.54 5.00 8.19
C VAL A 101 2.31 6.28 7.90
N THR A 102 2.08 6.85 6.71
CA THR A 102 2.74 8.08 6.26
C THR A 102 1.72 9.20 6.16
N GLU A 103 1.87 10.21 7.02
CA GLU A 103 0.96 11.33 7.16
C GLU A 103 1.64 12.63 6.71
N GLN A 104 0.96 13.38 5.83
CA GLN A 104 1.46 14.68 5.41
C GLN A 104 1.28 15.71 6.52
N TYR A 105 2.36 16.40 6.87
CA TYR A 105 2.35 17.53 7.79
C TYR A 105 1.61 18.74 7.20
N GLY A 106 0.76 19.36 8.01
CA GLY A 106 -0.03 20.55 7.63
C GLY A 106 -1.25 20.25 6.76
N ASN A 107 -1.99 21.31 6.43
CA ASN A 107 -3.34 21.22 5.84
C ASN A 107 -3.42 21.66 4.37
N ASP A 108 -2.29 21.92 3.70
CA ASP A 108 -2.27 22.27 2.28
C ASP A 108 -2.60 21.05 1.39
N LEU A 109 -2.64 21.24 0.06
CA LEU A 109 -2.95 20.15 -0.88
C LEU A 109 -2.11 18.90 -0.60
N PHE A 110 -2.78 17.75 -0.62
CA PHE A 110 -2.16 16.46 -0.37
C PHE A 110 -1.20 16.09 -1.50
N ASN A 111 -0.04 15.52 -1.19
CA ASN A 111 0.90 14.97 -2.16
C ASN A 111 1.22 13.52 -1.79
N LYS A 112 0.42 12.59 -2.33
CA LYS A 112 0.53 11.15 -2.09
C LYS A 112 1.91 10.62 -2.49
N GLY A 113 2.44 11.06 -3.63
CA GLY A 113 3.73 10.60 -4.14
C GLY A 113 4.91 10.92 -3.22
N ARG A 114 4.99 12.14 -2.70
CA ARG A 114 6.08 12.55 -1.78
C ARG A 114 6.06 11.80 -0.47
N ILE A 115 4.89 11.62 0.15
CA ILE A 115 4.79 10.87 1.42
C ILE A 115 5.04 9.37 1.22
N MET A 116 4.69 8.81 0.06
CA MET A 116 5.00 7.43 -0.31
C MET A 116 6.49 7.23 -0.57
N ASN A 117 7.15 8.15 -1.29
CA ASN A 117 8.60 8.15 -1.47
C ASN A 117 9.35 8.27 -0.13
N ALA A 118 8.88 9.13 0.77
CA ALA A 118 9.44 9.25 2.11
C ALA A 118 9.29 7.94 2.91
N ALA A 119 8.11 7.32 2.87
CA ALA A 119 7.86 6.04 3.52
C ALA A 119 8.69 4.89 2.94
N PHE A 120 8.88 4.88 1.62
CA PHE A 120 9.78 3.92 0.96
C PHE A 120 11.22 4.05 1.47
N ARG A 121 11.75 5.28 1.56
CA ARG A 121 13.10 5.52 2.13
C ARG A 121 13.23 5.01 3.56
N PHE A 122 12.18 5.12 4.36
CA PHE A 122 12.17 4.53 5.70
C PHE A 122 12.10 3.00 5.64
N ALA A 123 11.28 2.42 4.75
CA ALA A 123 11.20 0.98 4.54
C ALA A 123 12.56 0.36 4.17
N GLU A 124 13.41 1.08 3.41
CA GLU A 124 14.79 0.63 3.11
C GLU A 124 15.61 0.36 4.39
N THR A 125 15.32 1.06 5.49
CA THR A 125 16.01 0.88 6.78
C THR A 125 15.50 -0.33 7.58
N LEU A 126 14.34 -0.88 7.21
CA LEU A 126 13.69 -1.99 7.90
C LEU A 126 14.03 -3.36 7.30
N ASN A 127 14.95 -3.40 6.33
CA ASN A 127 15.42 -4.65 5.70
C ASN A 127 14.26 -5.50 5.15
N VAL A 128 13.33 -4.86 4.44
CA VAL A 128 12.23 -5.52 3.72
C VAL A 128 12.61 -5.83 2.28
N ASP A 129 11.89 -6.78 1.68
CA ASP A 129 12.05 -7.20 0.30
C ASP A 129 10.97 -6.61 -0.62
N CYS A 130 9.83 -6.25 -0.04
CA CYS A 130 8.61 -5.85 -0.74
C CYS A 130 7.93 -4.66 -0.05
N VAL A 131 7.42 -3.73 -0.84
CA VAL A 131 6.50 -2.68 -0.37
C VAL A 131 5.14 -2.86 -0.99
N ILE A 132 4.10 -2.70 -0.18
CA ILE A 132 2.71 -2.66 -0.62
C ILE A 132 2.15 -1.29 -0.30
N PHE A 133 1.91 -0.48 -1.32
CA PHE A 133 1.21 0.80 -1.20
C PHE A 133 -0.27 0.52 -1.11
N HIS A 134 -0.90 0.90 -0.01
CA HIS A 134 -2.22 0.43 0.34
C HIS A 134 -3.11 1.58 0.80
N ASP A 135 -4.11 1.94 -0.01
CA ASP A 135 -5.11 2.94 0.37
C ASP A 135 -5.90 2.47 1.61
N VAL A 136 -6.13 3.40 2.54
CA VAL A 136 -6.65 3.08 3.88
C VAL A 136 -8.11 2.58 3.89
N ASP A 137 -8.82 2.68 2.77
CA ASP A 137 -10.23 2.32 2.62
C ASP A 137 -10.46 1.03 1.80
N MET A 138 -9.41 0.28 1.50
CA MET A 138 -9.45 -0.95 0.69
C MET A 138 -9.36 -2.19 1.59
N PHE A 139 -10.25 -3.17 1.43
CA PHE A 139 -10.26 -4.40 2.24
C PHE A 139 -10.34 -5.63 1.32
N PRO A 140 -9.37 -6.56 1.36
CA PRO A 140 -9.44 -7.76 0.53
C PRO A 140 -10.64 -8.62 0.94
N GLN A 141 -11.28 -9.25 -0.04
CA GLN A 141 -12.42 -10.15 0.19
C GLN A 141 -12.00 -11.61 0.32
N ASP A 142 -10.74 -11.93 0.03
CA ASP A 142 -10.22 -13.29 0.06
C ASP A 142 -8.74 -13.29 0.48
N ASP A 143 -8.35 -14.17 1.41
CA ASP A 143 -6.95 -14.27 1.87
C ASP A 143 -6.05 -15.13 0.98
N ARG A 144 -6.59 -15.69 -0.13
CA ARG A 144 -5.79 -16.29 -1.21
C ARG A 144 -5.19 -15.24 -2.16
N ASN A 145 -5.52 -13.96 -1.98
CA ASN A 145 -4.83 -12.86 -2.66
C ASN A 145 -3.52 -12.51 -1.92
N PRO A 146 -2.33 -12.84 -2.46
CA PRO A 146 -1.09 -12.79 -1.70
C PRO A 146 -0.59 -11.34 -1.49
N TYR A 147 -0.33 -10.98 -0.24
CA TYR A 147 0.33 -9.74 0.18
C TYR A 147 1.85 -9.90 0.15
N SER A 148 2.37 -10.35 -1.00
CA SER A 148 3.79 -10.43 -1.30
C SER A 148 4.04 -9.88 -2.71
N CYS A 149 5.30 -9.60 -3.02
CA CYS A 149 5.69 -9.12 -4.34
C CYS A 149 6.02 -10.31 -5.25
N PRO A 150 5.36 -10.44 -6.41
CA PRO A 150 5.80 -11.35 -7.46
C PRO A 150 6.94 -10.70 -8.28
N PRO A 151 7.47 -11.38 -9.32
CA PRO A 151 8.59 -10.85 -10.11
C PRO A 151 8.31 -9.54 -10.85
N ALA A 152 7.05 -9.20 -11.12
CA ALA A 152 6.65 -7.93 -11.70
C ALA A 152 5.74 -7.15 -10.74
N PRO A 153 5.62 -5.82 -10.82
CA PRO A 153 4.69 -5.08 -9.98
C PRO A 153 3.24 -5.58 -10.10
N ARG A 154 2.59 -5.87 -8.96
CA ARG A 154 1.23 -6.43 -8.90
C ARG A 154 0.25 -5.40 -8.38
N HIS A 155 -0.76 -5.09 -9.18
CA HIS A 155 -1.90 -4.29 -8.73
C HIS A 155 -2.94 -5.21 -8.11
N MET A 156 -2.94 -5.22 -6.79
CA MET A 156 -3.86 -6.00 -5.99
C MET A 156 -5.27 -5.38 -6.01
N GLY A 157 -5.37 -4.05 -6.05
CA GLY A 157 -6.62 -3.28 -6.08
C GLY A 157 -7.37 -3.29 -7.43
N ALA A 158 -7.21 -4.33 -8.26
CA ALA A 158 -7.74 -4.38 -9.62
C ALA A 158 -9.27 -4.50 -9.71
N PHE A 159 -9.88 -5.23 -8.77
CA PHE A 159 -11.30 -5.57 -8.82
C PHE A 159 -11.99 -5.03 -7.57
N VAL A 160 -12.55 -3.83 -7.67
CA VAL A 160 -13.08 -3.08 -6.52
C VAL A 160 -14.60 -2.98 -6.58
N SER A 161 -15.26 -3.12 -5.43
CA SER A 161 -16.72 -3.07 -5.28
C SER A 161 -17.37 -1.84 -5.94
N ASN A 162 -16.77 -0.66 -5.76
CA ASN A 162 -17.30 0.60 -6.28
C ASN A 162 -17.15 0.77 -7.81
N LEU A 163 -16.36 -0.11 -8.44
CA LEU A 163 -16.16 -0.19 -9.88
C LEU A 163 -16.81 -1.47 -10.48
N GLY A 164 -17.70 -2.13 -9.72
CA GLY A 164 -18.37 -3.34 -10.17
C GLY A 164 -17.43 -4.53 -10.38
N TYR A 165 -16.27 -4.55 -9.71
CA TYR A 165 -15.23 -5.57 -9.88
C TYR A 165 -14.69 -5.68 -11.31
N GLN A 166 -14.69 -4.58 -12.06
CA GLN A 166 -14.11 -4.52 -13.40
C GLN A 166 -12.79 -3.76 -13.42
N LEU A 167 -11.82 -4.29 -14.17
CA LEU A 167 -10.60 -3.54 -14.46
C LEU A 167 -10.93 -2.38 -15.39
N TRP A 168 -10.69 -1.15 -14.94
CA TRP A 168 -11.19 0.02 -15.65
C TRP A 168 -10.36 0.38 -16.89
N TYR A 169 -9.02 0.29 -16.80
CA TYR A 169 -8.08 0.46 -17.91
C TYR A 169 -6.73 -0.19 -17.56
N LYS A 170 -5.85 -0.39 -18.55
CA LYS A 170 -4.64 -1.21 -18.38
C LYS A 170 -3.59 -0.56 -17.48
N GLU A 171 -3.47 0.77 -17.50
CA GLU A 171 -2.47 1.52 -16.75
C GLU A 171 -2.83 1.73 -15.28
N ILE A 172 -4.08 1.47 -14.85
CA ILE A 172 -4.50 1.75 -13.48
C ILE A 172 -3.71 0.93 -12.46
N VAL A 173 -3.17 1.57 -11.42
CA VAL A 173 -2.50 0.89 -10.29
C VAL A 173 -2.88 1.49 -8.93
N GLY A 174 -4.00 2.21 -8.84
CA GLY A 174 -4.48 2.81 -7.59
C GLY A 174 -5.10 1.80 -6.63
N GLY A 175 -5.48 2.22 -5.41
CA GLY A 175 -6.00 1.30 -4.41
C GLY A 175 -4.89 0.54 -3.70
N VAL A 176 -4.43 -0.59 -4.26
CA VAL A 176 -3.39 -1.42 -3.65
C VAL A 176 -2.39 -1.93 -4.70
N LEU A 177 -1.10 -1.63 -4.49
CA LEU A 177 0.00 -1.95 -5.40
C LEU A 177 1.19 -2.55 -4.64
N ALA A 178 1.59 -3.76 -5.01
CA ALA A 178 2.80 -4.42 -4.53
C ALA A 178 3.96 -4.22 -5.52
N VAL A 179 5.10 -3.76 -5.00
CA VAL A 179 6.32 -3.50 -5.80
C VAL A 179 7.54 -3.96 -5.01
N SER A 180 8.45 -4.69 -5.66
CA SER A 180 9.70 -5.07 -5.01
C SER A 180 10.55 -3.84 -4.68
N MET A 181 11.44 -3.94 -3.69
CA MET A 181 12.35 -2.84 -3.37
C MET A 181 13.25 -2.46 -4.55
N GLU A 182 13.59 -3.42 -5.41
CA GLU A 182 14.38 -3.21 -6.62
C GLU A 182 13.59 -2.44 -7.68
N ASP A 183 12.39 -2.93 -8.02
CA ASP A 183 11.55 -2.32 -9.06
C ASP A 183 11.14 -0.89 -8.70
N TYR A 184 10.84 -0.64 -7.43
CA TYR A 184 10.49 0.71 -6.99
C TYR A 184 11.66 1.71 -7.15
N ARG A 185 12.90 1.24 -6.99
CA ARG A 185 14.10 2.05 -7.30
C ARG A 185 14.26 2.25 -8.80
N LEU A 186 14.07 1.19 -9.59
CA LEU A 186 14.21 1.23 -11.05
C LEU A 186 13.22 2.20 -11.70
N ILE A 187 11.95 2.23 -11.25
CA ILE A 187 10.92 3.17 -11.74
C ILE A 187 11.08 4.59 -11.16
N ASN A 188 12.11 4.84 -10.35
CA ASN A 188 12.32 6.10 -9.62
C ASN A 188 11.11 6.49 -8.75
N GLY A 189 10.42 5.52 -8.14
CA GLY A 189 9.25 5.74 -7.27
C GLY A 189 8.10 6.56 -7.86
N TYR A 190 7.20 7.03 -6.99
CA TYR A 190 6.08 7.89 -7.37
C TYR A 190 6.55 9.28 -7.82
N SER A 191 5.81 9.91 -8.73
CA SER A 191 6.01 11.31 -9.09
C SER A 191 5.78 12.25 -7.90
N ASN A 192 6.66 13.24 -7.72
CA ASN A 192 6.55 14.27 -6.69
C ASN A 192 5.68 15.47 -7.11
N MET A 193 5.19 15.46 -8.36
CA MET A 193 4.58 16.63 -9.00
C MET A 193 3.05 16.68 -8.91
N TYR A 194 2.40 15.61 -8.45
CA TYR A 194 0.95 15.57 -8.28
C TYR A 194 0.53 16.13 -6.92
N TRP A 195 -0.34 17.13 -6.94
CA TRP A 195 -0.95 17.72 -5.75
C TRP A 195 -2.47 17.58 -5.80
N ALA A 196 -3.11 17.43 -4.65
CA ALA A 196 -4.50 17.00 -4.52
C ALA A 196 -4.73 15.58 -5.08
N TRP A 197 -5.97 15.27 -5.47
CA TRP A 197 -6.39 13.93 -5.89
C TRP A 197 -6.35 13.77 -7.40
N GLY A 198 -5.62 12.74 -7.86
CA GLY A 198 -5.74 12.19 -9.21
C GLY A 198 -4.48 12.29 -10.06
N GLY A 199 -4.27 11.25 -10.87
CA GLY A 199 -3.21 11.15 -11.87
C GLY A 199 -1.90 10.57 -11.35
N GLU A 200 -1.67 10.53 -10.04
CA GLU A 200 -0.44 10.00 -9.46
C GLU A 200 -0.31 8.48 -9.61
N ASP A 201 -1.42 7.75 -9.44
CA ASP A 201 -1.46 6.31 -9.65
C ASP A 201 -1.38 5.98 -11.14
N ASP A 202 -2.01 6.79 -12.01
CA ASP A 202 -1.92 6.63 -13.47
C ASP A 202 -0.50 6.86 -13.98
N ASP A 203 0.21 7.85 -13.41
CA ASP A 203 1.62 8.11 -13.71
C ASP A 203 2.48 6.92 -13.30
N MET A 204 2.31 6.40 -12.07
CA MET A 204 3.00 5.19 -11.61
C MET A 204 2.80 4.01 -12.55
N GLY A 205 1.57 3.77 -13.01
CA GLY A 205 1.26 2.72 -13.97
C GLY A 205 2.02 2.89 -15.30
N LYS A 206 2.10 4.12 -15.83
CA LYS A 206 2.90 4.42 -17.02
C LYS A 206 4.40 4.20 -16.79
N ARG A 207 4.92 4.56 -15.61
CA ARG A 207 6.33 4.33 -15.26
C ARG A 207 6.66 2.84 -15.25
N ILE A 208 5.81 2.02 -14.64
CA ILE A 208 5.97 0.55 -14.61
C ILE A 208 6.01 0.00 -16.04
N LEU A 209 5.03 0.37 -16.88
CA LEU A 209 4.96 -0.12 -18.27
C LEU A 209 6.16 0.35 -19.12
N SER A 210 6.77 1.50 -18.80
CA SER A 210 7.96 2.00 -19.50
C SER A 210 9.23 1.17 -19.27
N LEU A 211 9.26 0.33 -18.23
CA LEU A 211 10.36 -0.61 -17.97
C LEU A 211 10.19 -1.96 -18.70
N ASN A 212 9.30 -2.04 -19.68
CA ASN A 212 8.90 -3.28 -20.36
C ASN A 212 8.30 -4.34 -19.41
N TYR A 213 7.82 -3.93 -18.24
CA TYR A 213 7.02 -4.79 -17.39
C TYR A 213 5.59 -4.94 -17.93
N THR A 214 4.99 -6.08 -17.63
CA THR A 214 3.53 -6.20 -17.54
C THR A 214 3.11 -5.88 -16.11
N ILE A 215 1.96 -5.24 -15.93
CA ILE A 215 1.39 -5.09 -14.59
C ILE A 215 0.62 -6.36 -14.25
N GLU A 216 1.07 -7.08 -13.24
CA GLU A 216 0.41 -8.30 -12.80
C GLU A 216 -0.91 -7.97 -12.09
N ARG A 217 -1.94 -8.79 -12.33
CA ARG A 217 -3.24 -8.70 -11.66
C ARG A 217 -3.56 -10.06 -11.01
N PRO A 218 -4.18 -10.07 -9.81
CA PRO A 218 -4.64 -11.31 -9.21
C PRO A 218 -5.78 -11.95 -10.02
N ASP A 219 -6.14 -13.19 -9.68
CA ASP A 219 -7.34 -13.83 -10.19
C ASP A 219 -8.60 -12.98 -9.83
N PRO A 220 -9.54 -12.71 -10.77
CA PRO A 220 -10.70 -11.88 -10.49
C PRO A 220 -11.68 -12.41 -9.42
N ASP A 221 -11.64 -13.70 -9.10
CA ASP A 221 -12.51 -14.32 -8.11
C ASP A 221 -11.92 -14.24 -6.69
N THR A 222 -10.60 -14.24 -6.54
CA THR A 222 -9.92 -14.10 -5.23
C THR A 222 -9.36 -12.69 -5.01
N GLY A 223 -9.09 -11.94 -6.08
CA GLY A 223 -8.46 -10.61 -6.06
C GLY A 223 -9.40 -9.44 -5.79
N ARG A 224 -10.57 -9.68 -5.20
CA ARG A 224 -11.59 -8.64 -5.00
C ARG A 224 -11.35 -7.82 -3.74
N TYR A 225 -11.70 -6.54 -3.82
CA TYR A 225 -11.64 -5.60 -2.71
C TYR A 225 -12.99 -4.92 -2.45
N SER A 226 -13.34 -4.83 -1.18
CA SER A 226 -14.36 -3.90 -0.68
C SER A 226 -13.72 -2.53 -0.48
N MET A 227 -14.34 -1.47 -1.00
CA MET A 227 -13.91 -0.08 -0.75
C MET A 227 -14.90 0.63 0.18
N LEU A 228 -14.42 1.17 1.30
CA LEU A 228 -15.23 2.00 2.18
C LEU A 228 -15.66 3.28 1.44
N LYS A 229 -16.94 3.62 1.57
CA LYS A 229 -17.50 4.83 0.96
C LYS A 229 -16.83 6.06 1.57
N HIS A 230 -16.36 6.94 0.72
CA HIS A 230 -15.84 8.24 1.10
C HIS A 230 -16.35 9.31 0.14
N VAL A 231 -16.37 10.56 0.58
CA VAL A 231 -16.81 11.69 -0.25
C VAL A 231 -15.83 11.85 -1.41
N LYS A 232 -16.32 11.69 -2.64
CA LYS A 232 -15.53 11.96 -3.84
C LYS A 232 -15.10 13.43 -3.84
N ARG A 233 -13.79 13.69 -3.85
CA ARG A 233 -13.27 15.06 -3.92
C ARG A 233 -13.24 15.54 -5.38
N LYS A 234 -13.49 16.82 -5.60
CA LYS A 234 -13.38 17.45 -6.92
C LYS A 234 -11.92 17.45 -7.36
N ARG A 235 -11.67 17.11 -8.64
CA ARG A 235 -10.33 17.19 -9.22
C ARG A 235 -9.84 18.62 -9.21
N THR A 236 -8.63 18.82 -8.70
CA THR A 236 -7.91 20.09 -8.77
C THR A 236 -7.05 20.10 -10.03
N ALA A 237 -7.00 21.21 -10.76
CA ALA A 237 -6.15 21.41 -11.94
C ALA A 237 -6.15 20.24 -12.98
N PRO A 238 -7.31 19.78 -13.50
CA PRO A 238 -7.37 18.61 -14.39
C PRO A 238 -6.52 18.75 -15.66
N LYS A 239 -6.40 19.97 -16.22
CA LYS A 239 -5.55 20.24 -17.39
C LYS A 239 -4.06 19.99 -17.10
N LEU A 240 -3.61 20.26 -15.88
CA LEU A 240 -2.23 20.01 -15.47
C LEU A 240 -1.98 18.51 -15.32
N ILE A 241 -2.91 17.78 -14.70
CA ILE A 241 -2.85 16.31 -14.59
C ILE A 241 -2.65 15.67 -15.98
N TYR A 242 -3.43 16.06 -16.98
CA TYR A 242 -3.29 15.51 -18.33
C TYR A 242 -1.91 15.79 -18.94
N LYS A 243 -1.41 17.02 -18.81
CA LYS A 243 -0.05 17.38 -19.28
C LYS A 243 1.04 16.58 -18.60
N LEU A 244 0.93 16.36 -17.29
CA LEU A 244 1.89 15.56 -16.53
C LEU A 244 1.87 14.09 -16.98
N LEU A 245 0.67 13.54 -17.23
CA LEU A 245 0.49 12.17 -17.71
C LEU A 245 1.00 11.95 -19.13
N GLU A 246 0.94 12.96 -20.02
CA GLU A 246 1.45 12.86 -21.40
C GLU A 246 2.97 12.58 -21.44
N ILE A 247 3.70 13.06 -20.45
CA ILE A 247 5.17 12.94 -20.40
C ILE A 247 5.66 12.07 -19.22
N ALA A 248 4.78 11.35 -18.54
CA ALA A 248 5.07 10.52 -17.36
C ALA A 248 6.35 9.68 -17.51
N GLU A 249 6.46 8.94 -18.61
CA GLU A 249 7.59 8.05 -18.91
C GLU A 249 8.92 8.83 -19.03
N LYS A 250 8.89 10.02 -19.64
CA LYS A 250 10.08 10.88 -19.77
C LYS A 250 10.50 11.49 -18.44
N ARG A 251 9.54 11.70 -17.53
CA ARG A 251 9.77 12.32 -16.22
C ARG A 251 10.47 11.40 -15.23
N VAL A 252 10.44 10.07 -15.45
CA VAL A 252 11.17 9.10 -14.62
C VAL A 252 12.64 9.50 -14.42
N ALA A 253 13.27 10.10 -15.42
CA ALA A 253 14.68 10.52 -15.36
C ALA A 253 14.97 11.64 -14.34
N TYR A 254 13.99 12.46 -13.95
CA TYR A 254 14.22 13.65 -13.13
C TYR A 254 13.16 13.96 -12.05
N ASP A 255 12.04 13.24 -12.02
CA ASP A 255 10.96 13.42 -11.06
C ASP A 255 10.66 12.10 -10.35
N GLY A 256 10.96 12.03 -9.05
CA GLY A 256 10.66 10.85 -8.25
C GLY A 256 11.55 10.66 -7.01
N LEU A 257 11.87 9.41 -6.70
CA LEU A 257 12.60 8.97 -5.50
C LEU A 257 14.02 9.56 -5.39
N ASN A 258 14.63 9.94 -6.51
CA ASN A 258 15.94 10.58 -6.57
C ASN A 258 15.92 12.04 -6.09
N GLU A 259 14.77 12.72 -6.07
CA GLU A 259 14.66 14.11 -5.63
C GLU A 259 14.50 14.23 -4.11
N THR A 260 15.52 13.83 -3.35
CA THR A 260 15.49 13.77 -1.88
C THR A 260 15.21 15.10 -1.17
N GLY A 261 15.35 16.24 -1.86
CA GLY A 261 15.01 17.56 -1.33
C GLY A 261 13.53 17.96 -1.43
N LYS A 262 12.65 17.11 -1.98
CA LYS A 262 11.22 17.44 -2.15
C LYS A 262 10.35 17.18 -0.92
N TRP A 263 10.87 16.45 0.07
CA TRP A 263 10.17 16.18 1.32
C TRP A 263 11.14 16.17 2.49
N THR A 264 10.62 16.25 3.70
CA THR A 264 11.39 16.13 4.94
C THR A 264 10.58 15.32 5.95
N VAL A 265 11.15 14.23 6.47
CA VAL A 265 10.54 13.50 7.57
C VAL A 265 10.72 14.31 8.85
N ARG A 266 9.64 14.89 9.36
CA ARG A 266 9.63 15.74 10.56
C ARG A 266 9.70 14.92 11.84
N LYS A 267 9.03 13.77 11.85
CA LYS A 267 8.95 12.89 13.02
C LYS A 267 8.66 11.47 12.58
N ILE A 268 9.29 10.51 13.25
CA ILE A 268 8.93 9.09 13.21
C ILE A 268 8.53 8.70 14.62
N THR A 269 7.35 8.10 14.77
CA THR A 269 6.85 7.58 16.05
C THR A 269 6.62 6.09 15.92
N VAL A 270 7.20 5.30 16.81
CA VAL A 270 6.90 3.86 16.91
C VAL A 270 5.61 3.73 17.72
N ARG A 271 4.50 3.35 17.07
CA ARG A 271 3.22 3.05 17.72
C ARG A 271 3.12 1.54 17.98
N PRO A 272 2.20 1.07 18.83
CA PRO A 272 2.01 -0.37 19.03
C PRO A 272 1.77 -1.14 17.72
N LEU A 273 0.95 -0.58 16.82
CA LEU A 273 0.50 -1.28 15.60
C LEU A 273 1.15 -0.82 14.29
N TYR A 274 1.99 0.23 14.31
CA TYR A 274 2.62 0.76 13.09
C TYR A 274 3.76 1.74 13.39
N TYR A 275 4.62 1.98 12.40
CA TYR A 275 5.46 3.16 12.34
C TYR A 275 4.67 4.36 11.79
N HIS A 276 4.65 5.48 12.50
CA HIS A 276 3.98 6.70 12.06
C HIS A 276 5.00 7.76 11.63
N LEU A 277 5.03 8.06 10.33
CA LEU A 277 5.88 9.08 9.72
C LEU A 277 5.07 10.35 9.48
N TYR A 278 5.52 11.47 10.03
CA TYR A 278 5.02 12.80 9.70
C TYR A 278 5.95 13.44 8.69
N VAL A 279 5.44 13.71 7.49
CA VAL A 279 6.24 14.13 6.33
C VAL A 279 5.81 15.51 5.86
N ASP A 280 6.74 16.47 5.91
CA ASP A 280 6.57 17.76 5.25
C ASP A 280 6.88 17.60 3.75
N VAL A 281 5.91 17.93 2.91
CA VAL A 281 6.00 17.79 1.45
C VAL A 281 6.35 19.10 0.75
N GLY A 282 6.73 20.14 1.50
CA GLY A 282 7.02 21.47 0.97
C GLY A 282 5.76 22.23 0.54
N SER A 283 5.97 23.32 -0.20
CA SER A 283 4.89 24.22 -0.63
C SER A 283 4.21 23.75 -1.91
N VAL A 284 2.88 23.92 -1.97
CA VAL A 284 2.10 23.69 -3.19
C VAL A 284 2.50 24.72 -4.26
N PRO A 285 2.89 24.30 -5.47
CA PRO A 285 3.17 25.20 -6.58
C PRO A 285 1.94 25.98 -7.04
N ASP A 286 2.12 27.21 -7.52
CA ASP A 286 1.02 28.13 -7.86
C ASP A 286 0.07 27.60 -8.93
N GLU A 287 0.57 26.82 -9.88
CA GLU A 287 -0.22 26.14 -10.92
C GLU A 287 -1.25 25.13 -10.39
N TRP A 288 -1.06 24.64 -9.17
CA TRP A 288 -2.01 23.76 -8.47
C TRP A 288 -3.03 24.52 -7.64
N ARG A 289 -2.78 25.79 -7.33
CA ARG A 289 -3.73 26.62 -6.60
C ARG A 289 -4.81 27.09 -7.59
N GLU A 290 -6.08 26.97 -7.21
CA GLU A 290 -7.17 27.53 -8.01
C GLU A 290 -6.89 29.02 -8.23
N LYS A 291 -6.80 29.46 -9.49
CA LYS A 291 -6.82 30.90 -9.80
C LYS A 291 -8.16 31.41 -9.28
N LYS A 292 -8.14 32.20 -8.21
CA LYS A 292 -9.31 33.01 -7.83
C LYS A 292 -9.63 33.89 -9.03
N SER A 293 -10.68 33.54 -9.76
CA SER A 293 -11.30 34.39 -10.77
C SER A 293 -12.02 35.54 -10.07
#